data_AF-A0A101MJX0-F1
#
_entry.id   AF-A0A101MJX0-F1
#
_cell.length_a   1.000
_cell.length_b   1.000
_cell.length_c   1.000
_cell.angle_alpha   90.00
_cell.angle_beta   90.00
_cell.angle_gamma   90.00
#
_symmetry.space_group_name_H-M   'P 1'
#
loop_
_entity.id
_entity.type
_entity.pdbx_description
1 polymer ?
#
loop_
_entity_poly.entity_id
_entity_poly.type
_entity_poly.pdbx_seq_one_letter_code
_entity_poly.pdbx_strand_id
1 'polypeptide(L)'
;MAPPTKIDLFQGWPATAMLPVERLKQAANNALSNKAIFTEGLAYGPDEGYSPLRKNIAEWLSRSYAPAQPINAERICITGGASQNLACVLQVFTDPAQTEIIWLVEPTYHLVFRVLGDAGFGGRMRGIPEDGEGMDVGALELALDEYERGKNSGCQDGQEKTFKPHRPYRKIYKHVIYCVPSFSNPSGTTMSYLRREALIRVARKHNALIVADDVYDFLSWGATHPANTASHLQPRLVDIDRVVDGGPEDRFGNVVSNGSFSKLIGPGCRVGWAEGTKDFIYGLTQALSAHSRFRMLKVS
;
A
#
# COMPACT_ATOMS: atom_id res chain seq x y z
N MET A 1 40.75 18.63 -22.46
CA MET A 1 39.54 19.05 -21.71
C MET A 1 38.79 17.80 -21.33
N ALA A 2 38.48 17.60 -20.04
CA ALA A 2 37.57 16.52 -19.65
C ALA A 2 36.20 16.77 -20.30
N PRO A 3 35.52 15.73 -20.81
CA PRO A 3 34.20 15.91 -21.41
C PRO A 3 33.24 16.52 -20.37
N PRO A 4 32.28 17.35 -20.80
CA PRO A 4 31.33 17.97 -19.89
C PRO A 4 30.56 16.89 -19.14
N THR A 5 30.49 17.03 -17.82
CA THR A 5 29.75 16.13 -16.94
C THR A 5 28.28 16.15 -17.37
N LYS A 6 27.80 15.06 -17.96
CA LYS A 6 26.38 14.94 -18.30
C LYS A 6 25.58 14.85 -17.00
N ILE A 7 24.58 15.72 -16.85
CA ILE A 7 23.61 15.63 -15.78
C ILE A 7 22.55 14.62 -16.20
N ASP A 8 22.45 13.50 -15.48
CA ASP A 8 21.41 12.48 -15.68
C ASP A 8 20.15 12.86 -14.89
N LEU A 9 19.07 13.19 -15.60
CA LEU A 9 17.75 13.48 -15.03
C LEU A 9 16.75 12.33 -15.26
N PHE A 10 17.20 11.20 -15.83
CA PHE A 10 16.37 10.04 -16.10
C PHE A 10 16.21 9.16 -14.85
N GLN A 11 17.25 9.11 -14.00
CA GLN A 11 17.23 8.31 -12.78
C GLN A 11 16.81 9.13 -11.56
N GLY A 12 15.69 8.75 -10.93
CA GLY A 12 15.22 9.33 -9.66
C GLY A 12 16.00 8.82 -8.44
N TRP A 13 17.33 8.81 -8.50
CA TRP A 13 18.20 8.42 -7.40
C TRP A 13 18.50 9.62 -6.49
N PRO A 14 18.49 9.44 -5.16
CA PRO A 14 18.91 10.49 -4.24
C PRO A 14 20.36 10.89 -4.52
N ALA A 15 20.67 12.18 -4.37
CA ALA A 15 22.06 12.63 -4.38
C ALA A 15 22.84 11.90 -3.28
N THR A 16 24.06 11.45 -3.58
CA THR A 16 24.89 10.66 -2.66
C THR A 16 25.15 11.37 -1.33
N ALA A 17 25.21 12.71 -1.35
CA ALA A 17 25.36 13.54 -0.16
C ALA A 17 24.13 13.50 0.79
N MET A 18 22.94 13.12 0.31
CA MET A 18 21.74 12.97 1.14
C MET A 18 21.63 11.59 1.80
N LEU A 19 22.53 10.65 1.48
CA LEU A 19 22.49 9.31 2.06
C LEU A 19 22.81 9.39 3.57
N PRO A 20 21.95 8.83 4.45
CA PRO A 20 22.08 9.00 5.91
C PRO A 20 23.12 8.07 6.54
N VAL A 21 24.32 7.97 5.96
CA VAL A 21 25.36 7.00 6.31
C VAL A 21 25.72 7.04 7.80
N GLU A 22 26.00 8.22 8.35
CA GLU A 22 26.39 8.34 9.76
C GLU A 22 25.25 8.01 10.72
N ARG A 23 24.01 8.36 10.38
CA ARG A 23 22.83 7.99 11.17
C ARG A 23 22.62 6.48 11.18
N LEU A 24 22.81 5.81 10.04
CA LEU A 24 22.71 4.35 9.93
C LEU A 24 23.81 3.64 10.73
N LYS A 25 25.05 4.13 10.68
CA LYS A 25 26.16 3.61 11.50
C LYS A 25 25.84 3.70 12.99
N GLN A 26 25.38 4.86 13.45
CA GLN A 26 25.00 5.08 14.84
C GLN A 26 23.85 4.16 15.27
N ALA A 27 22.81 4.03 14.45
CA ALA A 27 21.68 3.14 14.72
C ALA A 27 22.11 1.67 14.80
N ALA A 28 22.96 1.22 13.87
CA ALA A 28 23.49 -0.15 13.86
C ALA A 28 24.32 -0.43 15.12
N ASN A 29 25.23 0.48 15.50
CA ASN A 29 26.04 0.35 16.71
C ASN A 29 25.17 0.27 17.97
N ASN A 30 24.15 1.12 18.08
CA ASN A 30 23.21 1.10 19.20
C ASN A 30 22.45 -0.24 19.29
N ALA A 31 21.90 -0.70 18.16
CA ALA A 31 21.15 -1.95 18.11
C ALA A 31 22.02 -3.17 18.45
N LEU A 32 23.24 -3.24 17.92
CA LEU A 32 24.14 -4.38 18.09
C LEU A 32 24.89 -4.37 19.43
N SER A 33 25.03 -3.22 20.08
CA SER A 33 25.64 -3.13 21.42
C SER A 33 24.66 -3.45 22.56
N ASN A 34 23.36 -3.52 22.27
CA ASN A 34 22.32 -3.79 23.26
C ASN A 34 21.77 -5.21 23.11
N LYS A 35 22.05 -6.07 24.10
CA LYS A 35 21.60 -7.47 24.12
C LYS A 35 20.09 -7.64 23.96
N ALA A 36 19.28 -6.77 24.55
CA ALA A 36 17.83 -6.87 24.42
C ALA A 36 17.38 -6.61 22.97
N ILE A 37 18.01 -5.65 22.29
CA ILE A 37 17.65 -5.27 20.92
C ILE A 37 18.16 -6.30 19.91
N PHE A 38 19.44 -6.68 19.95
CA PHE A 38 19.97 -7.61 18.95
C PHE A 38 19.40 -9.02 19.11
N THR A 39 19.06 -9.45 20.34
CA THR A 39 18.51 -10.80 20.55
C THR A 39 17.16 -10.95 19.86
N GLU A 40 16.25 -9.98 20.01
CA GLU A 40 14.96 -10.00 19.34
C GLU A 40 15.10 -9.70 17.83
N GLY A 41 15.98 -8.77 17.46
CA GLY A 41 16.18 -8.37 16.06
C GLY A 41 16.87 -9.40 15.17
N LEU A 42 17.67 -10.32 15.74
CA LEU A 42 18.37 -11.39 15.01
C LEU A 42 17.68 -12.76 15.13
N ALA A 43 16.69 -12.90 16.01
CA ALA A 43 15.91 -14.13 16.14
C ALA A 43 14.69 -14.13 15.21
N TYR A 44 14.00 -15.27 15.12
CA TYR A 44 12.66 -15.31 14.53
C TYR A 44 11.72 -14.43 15.36
N GLY A 45 11.04 -13.51 14.67
CA GLY A 45 10.10 -12.57 15.28
C GLY A 45 8.65 -12.83 14.92
N PRO A 46 7.73 -11.98 15.42
CA PRO A 46 6.31 -11.99 15.03
C PRO A 46 6.14 -11.78 13.52
N ASP A 47 5.10 -12.37 12.93
CA ASP A 47 4.81 -12.29 11.49
C ASP A 47 4.61 -10.85 11.00
N GLU A 48 4.01 -10.01 11.85
CA GLU A 48 3.77 -8.61 11.53
C GLU A 48 5.03 -7.74 11.64
N GLY A 49 6.10 -8.28 12.20
CA GLY A 49 7.40 -7.63 12.36
C GLY A 49 7.69 -7.13 13.78
N TYR A 50 8.95 -6.75 13.98
CA TYR A 50 9.52 -6.29 15.25
C TYR A 50 8.65 -5.23 15.93
N SER A 51 8.14 -5.53 17.12
CA SER A 51 7.10 -4.73 17.79
C SER A 51 7.51 -3.28 18.04
N PRO A 52 8.74 -2.97 18.54
CA PRO A 52 9.17 -1.59 18.71
C PRO A 52 9.20 -0.79 17.41
N LEU A 53 9.55 -1.40 16.27
CA LEU A 53 9.53 -0.71 14.98
C LEU A 53 8.09 -0.33 14.58
N ARG A 54 7.15 -1.26 14.69
CA ARG A 54 5.74 -0.99 14.37
C ARG A 54 5.13 0.11 15.24
N LYS A 55 5.45 0.14 16.54
CA LYS A 55 5.00 1.22 17.44
C LYS A 55 5.57 2.57 17.02
N ASN A 56 6.88 2.63 16.73
CA ASN A 56 7.51 3.86 16.25
C ASN A 56 6.92 4.35 14.93
N ILE A 57 6.63 3.45 13.98
CA ILE A 57 5.95 3.81 12.72
C ILE A 57 4.55 4.35 13.02
N ALA A 58 3.75 3.64 13.81
CA ALA A 58 2.39 4.06 14.15
C ALA A 58 2.35 5.45 14.81
N GLU A 59 3.27 5.71 15.75
CA GLU A 59 3.42 7.02 16.38
C GLU A 59 3.88 8.10 15.41
N TRP A 60 4.85 7.80 14.55
CA TRP A 60 5.34 8.73 13.54
C TRP A 60 4.24 9.12 12.56
N LEU A 61 3.53 8.14 12.00
CA LEU A 61 2.39 8.38 11.11
C LEU A 61 1.28 9.17 11.83
N SER A 62 0.98 8.84 13.09
CA SER A 62 -0.02 9.58 13.87
C SER A 62 0.33 11.06 14.05
N ARG A 63 1.61 11.37 14.33
CA ARG A 63 2.09 12.75 14.45
C ARG A 63 2.10 13.49 13.10
N SER A 64 2.46 12.79 12.02
CA SER A 64 2.63 13.39 10.71
C SER A 64 1.31 13.67 9.97
N TYR A 65 0.35 12.76 10.05
CA TYR A 65 -0.96 12.90 9.38
C TYR A 65 -2.06 13.44 10.30
N ALA A 66 -1.87 13.40 11.62
CA ALA A 66 -2.87 13.80 12.62
C ALA A 66 -4.29 13.25 12.32
N PRO A 67 -4.46 11.93 12.11
CA PRO A 67 -5.75 11.36 11.78
C PRO A 67 -6.74 11.52 12.94
N ALA A 68 -8.03 11.48 12.64
CA ALA A 68 -9.10 11.61 13.64
C ALA A 68 -9.00 10.59 14.79
N GLN A 69 -8.39 9.42 14.54
CA GLN A 69 -8.05 8.43 15.56
C GLN A 69 -6.59 8.03 15.44
N PRO A 70 -5.81 7.99 16.54
CA PRO A 70 -4.41 7.57 16.51
C PRO A 70 -4.20 6.21 15.85
N ILE A 71 -3.09 6.09 15.14
CA ILE A 71 -2.64 4.84 14.52
C ILE A 71 -1.95 4.01 15.61
N ASN A 72 -2.29 2.73 15.70
CA ASN A 72 -1.67 1.79 16.62
C ASN A 72 -0.91 0.69 15.87
N ALA A 73 -0.06 -0.04 16.58
CA ALA A 73 0.80 -1.05 15.97
C ALA A 73 0.06 -2.28 15.40
N GLU A 74 -1.21 -2.53 15.77
CA GLU A 74 -2.02 -3.61 15.19
C GLU A 74 -2.47 -3.30 13.75
N ARG A 75 -2.40 -2.03 13.37
CA ARG A 75 -2.68 -1.56 12.01
C ARG A 75 -1.45 -1.52 11.12
N ILE A 76 -0.28 -1.93 11.61
CA ILE A 76 0.98 -1.86 10.88
C ILE A 76 1.56 -3.27 10.71
N CYS A 77 1.96 -3.61 9.49
CA CYS A 77 2.79 -4.77 9.20
C CYS A 77 4.06 -4.33 8.47
N ILE A 78 5.20 -4.87 8.88
CA ILE A 78 6.49 -4.62 8.23
C ILE A 78 6.59 -5.49 6.97
N THR A 79 7.07 -4.88 5.88
CA THR A 79 7.14 -5.50 4.56
C THR A 79 8.53 -5.34 3.95
N GLY A 80 8.84 -6.09 2.89
CA GLY A 80 10.07 -5.96 2.11
C GLY A 80 10.06 -4.77 1.13
N GLY A 81 9.29 -3.72 1.43
CA GLY A 81 9.07 -2.56 0.58
C GLY A 81 7.80 -2.64 -0.28
N ALA A 82 7.47 -1.53 -0.93
CA ALA A 82 6.17 -1.32 -1.58
C ALA A 82 5.82 -2.38 -2.65
N SER A 83 6.78 -2.80 -3.48
CA SER A 83 6.53 -3.80 -4.53
C SER A 83 6.29 -5.20 -3.96
N GLN A 84 7.02 -5.60 -2.92
CA GLN A 84 6.77 -6.90 -2.28
C GLN A 84 5.43 -6.89 -1.57
N ASN A 85 5.11 -5.78 -0.88
CA ASN A 85 3.84 -5.63 -0.21
C ASN A 85 2.65 -5.72 -1.19
N LEU A 86 2.73 -5.06 -2.35
CA LEU A 86 1.71 -5.17 -3.40
C LEU A 86 1.50 -6.64 -3.82
N ALA A 87 2.58 -7.40 -4.01
CA ALA A 87 2.48 -8.83 -4.33
C ALA A 87 1.78 -9.62 -3.21
N CYS A 88 2.12 -9.36 -1.94
CA CYS A 88 1.49 -10.01 -0.79
C CYS A 88 0.00 -9.63 -0.65
N VAL A 89 -0.36 -8.37 -0.87
CA VAL A 89 -1.74 -7.90 -0.87
C VAL A 89 -2.56 -8.66 -1.92
N LEU A 90 -2.07 -8.77 -3.16
CA LEU A 90 -2.73 -9.54 -4.22
C LEU A 90 -2.80 -11.04 -3.85
N GLN A 91 -1.74 -11.60 -3.29
CA GLN A 91 -1.71 -12.99 -2.87
C GLN A 91 -2.78 -13.30 -1.81
N VAL A 92 -3.09 -12.38 -0.90
CA VAL A 92 -4.07 -12.62 0.17
C VAL A 92 -5.49 -12.21 -0.24
N PHE A 93 -5.67 -11.04 -0.85
CA PHE A 93 -6.97 -10.37 -0.95
C PHE A 93 -7.61 -10.43 -2.34
N THR A 94 -6.98 -11.10 -3.30
CA THR A 94 -7.58 -11.37 -4.60
C THR A 94 -7.68 -12.86 -4.86
N ASP A 95 -8.48 -13.28 -5.84
CA ASP A 95 -8.44 -14.63 -6.41
C ASP A 95 -8.61 -14.45 -7.91
N PRO A 96 -7.69 -14.88 -8.79
CA PRO A 96 -7.85 -14.69 -10.23
C PRO A 96 -9.15 -15.26 -10.82
N ALA A 97 -9.84 -16.17 -10.13
CA ALA A 97 -11.15 -16.68 -10.52
C ALA A 97 -12.34 -15.83 -10.03
N GLN A 98 -12.18 -15.02 -8.99
CA GLN A 98 -13.25 -14.19 -8.39
C GLN A 98 -13.01 -12.69 -8.52
N THR A 99 -11.78 -12.24 -8.32
CA THR A 99 -11.34 -10.87 -8.62
C THR A 99 -11.30 -10.69 -10.12
N GLU A 100 -12.08 -9.74 -10.60
CA GLU A 100 -12.43 -9.60 -12.00
C GLU A 100 -11.40 -8.76 -12.75
N ILE A 101 -11.08 -7.57 -12.23
CA ILE A 101 -10.24 -6.60 -12.92
C ILE A 101 -9.45 -5.69 -11.96
N ILE A 102 -8.33 -5.19 -12.45
CA ILE A 102 -7.50 -4.19 -11.77
C ILE A 102 -7.64 -2.85 -12.50
N TRP A 103 -8.03 -1.81 -11.78
CA TRP A 103 -8.13 -0.44 -12.25
C TRP A 103 -6.88 0.33 -11.82
N LEU A 104 -6.27 1.03 -12.76
CA LEU A 104 -5.03 1.78 -12.55
C LEU A 104 -5.26 3.22 -12.94
N VAL A 105 -4.67 4.17 -12.20
CA VAL A 105 -4.58 5.55 -12.69
C VAL A 105 -3.77 5.57 -13.99
N GLU A 106 -4.05 6.49 -14.90
CA GLU A 106 -3.30 6.69 -16.14
C GLU A 106 -2.91 8.17 -16.27
N PRO A 107 -1.60 8.48 -16.36
CA PRO A 107 -0.44 7.58 -16.33
C PRO A 107 -0.14 6.98 -14.93
N THR A 108 0.65 5.91 -14.86
CA THR A 108 1.03 5.26 -13.58
C THR A 108 2.45 4.69 -13.55
N TYR A 109 2.88 4.26 -12.37
CA TYR A 109 4.17 3.65 -12.12
C TYR A 109 4.29 2.27 -12.79
N HIS A 110 4.94 2.23 -13.95
CA HIS A 110 5.00 1.06 -14.83
C HIS A 110 5.49 -0.27 -14.22
N LEU A 111 6.29 -0.28 -13.14
CA LEU A 111 6.77 -1.55 -12.57
C LEU A 111 5.64 -2.39 -11.93
N VAL A 112 4.47 -1.79 -11.66
CA VAL A 112 3.32 -2.55 -11.13
C VAL A 112 2.77 -3.57 -12.12
N PHE A 113 2.91 -3.34 -13.43
CA PHE A 113 2.34 -4.23 -14.45
C PHE A 113 2.88 -5.66 -14.36
N ARG A 114 4.17 -5.84 -14.04
CA ARG A 114 4.74 -7.17 -13.83
C ARG A 114 4.10 -7.86 -12.63
N VAL A 115 4.00 -7.16 -11.49
CA VAL A 115 3.43 -7.72 -10.25
C VAL A 115 1.97 -8.13 -10.45
N LEU A 116 1.18 -7.28 -11.14
CA LEU A 116 -0.23 -7.56 -11.45
C LEU A 116 -0.38 -8.71 -12.47
N GLY A 117 0.47 -8.74 -13.49
CA GLY A 117 0.51 -9.81 -14.48
C GLY A 117 0.80 -11.17 -13.84
N ASP A 118 1.86 -11.24 -13.03
CA ASP A 118 2.29 -12.46 -12.32
C ASP A 118 1.24 -12.93 -11.29
N ALA A 119 0.45 -12.00 -10.74
CA ALA A 119 -0.69 -12.32 -9.88
C ALA A 119 -1.92 -12.86 -10.64
N GLY A 120 -1.84 -13.03 -11.97
CA GLY A 120 -2.89 -13.62 -12.80
C GLY A 120 -3.85 -12.61 -13.44
N PHE A 121 -3.49 -11.32 -13.46
CA PHE A 121 -4.31 -10.25 -14.04
C PHE A 121 -3.80 -9.74 -15.40
N GLY A 122 -2.92 -10.50 -16.07
CA GLY A 122 -2.55 -10.26 -17.46
C GLY A 122 -3.80 -10.15 -18.35
N GLY A 123 -3.93 -9.04 -19.09
CA GLY A 123 -5.11 -8.75 -19.91
C GLY A 123 -6.36 -8.30 -19.14
N ARG A 124 -6.29 -8.15 -17.81
CA ARG A 124 -7.39 -7.72 -16.92
C ARG A 124 -7.02 -6.48 -16.11
N MET A 125 -6.36 -5.55 -16.78
CA MET A 125 -5.95 -4.25 -16.25
C MET A 125 -6.55 -3.16 -17.12
N ARG A 126 -7.14 -2.13 -16.51
CA ARG A 126 -7.71 -0.97 -17.22
C ARG A 126 -7.19 0.33 -16.63
N GLY A 127 -6.76 1.24 -17.50
CA GLY A 127 -6.40 2.60 -17.14
C GLY A 127 -7.65 3.46 -16.94
N ILE A 128 -7.60 4.32 -15.93
CA ILE A 128 -8.55 5.38 -15.67
C ILE A 128 -7.77 6.70 -15.73
N PRO A 129 -8.19 7.66 -16.57
CA PRO A 129 -7.49 8.93 -16.70
C PRO A 129 -7.43 9.67 -15.36
N GLU A 130 -6.42 10.50 -15.20
CA GLU A 130 -6.38 11.50 -14.12
C GLU A 130 -6.63 12.92 -14.64
N ASP A 131 -7.13 13.78 -13.76
CA ASP A 131 -7.27 15.22 -13.95
C ASP A 131 -6.38 15.98 -12.94
N GLY A 132 -6.62 17.28 -12.76
CA GLY A 132 -5.85 18.13 -11.84
C GLY A 132 -5.96 17.74 -10.35
N GLU A 133 -6.87 16.84 -10.00
CA GLU A 133 -7.02 16.27 -8.65
C GLU A 133 -6.68 14.77 -8.61
N GLY A 134 -6.00 14.22 -9.62
CA GLY A 134 -5.63 12.81 -9.68
C GLY A 134 -6.68 11.97 -10.40
N MET A 135 -6.71 10.65 -10.15
CA MET A 135 -7.62 9.71 -10.82
C MET A 135 -9.05 10.27 -10.92
N ASP A 136 -9.61 10.29 -12.13
CA ASP A 136 -10.99 10.67 -12.38
C ASP A 136 -11.94 9.61 -11.79
N VAL A 137 -12.50 9.93 -10.62
CA VAL A 137 -13.39 9.02 -9.88
C VAL A 137 -14.73 8.85 -10.61
N GLY A 138 -15.19 9.87 -11.34
CA GLY A 138 -16.40 9.76 -12.14
C GLY A 138 -16.20 8.81 -13.33
N ALA A 139 -15.08 8.93 -14.02
CA ALA A 139 -14.70 8.00 -15.08
C ALA A 139 -14.50 6.57 -14.55
N LEU A 140 -13.88 6.42 -13.37
CA LEU A 140 -13.75 5.12 -12.69
C LEU A 140 -15.13 4.49 -12.41
N GLU A 141 -16.05 5.24 -11.81
CA GLU A 141 -17.37 4.74 -11.46
C GLU A 141 -18.17 4.32 -12.70
N LEU A 142 -18.15 5.14 -13.75
CA LEU A 142 -18.78 4.80 -15.04
C LEU A 142 -18.20 3.50 -15.63
N ALA A 143 -16.87 3.36 -15.63
CA ALA A 143 -16.20 2.18 -16.18
C ALA A 143 -16.51 0.90 -15.36
N LEU A 144 -16.60 1.02 -14.03
CA LEU A 144 -17.04 -0.06 -13.13
C LEU A 144 -18.49 -0.46 -13.41
N ASP A 145 -19.41 0.50 -13.43
CA ASP A 145 -20.83 0.27 -13.71
C ASP A 145 -21.04 -0.41 -15.08
N GLU A 146 -20.34 0.03 -16.12
CA GLU A 146 -20.39 -0.57 -17.46
C GLU A 146 -19.85 -2.01 -17.47
N TYR A 147 -18.72 -2.25 -16.79
CA TYR A 147 -18.13 -3.58 -16.69
C TYR A 147 -19.08 -4.58 -16.02
N GLU A 148 -19.67 -4.19 -14.89
CA GLU A 148 -20.59 -5.05 -14.14
C GLU A 148 -21.90 -5.29 -14.88
N ARG A 149 -22.44 -4.28 -15.59
CA ARG A 149 -23.63 -4.42 -16.43
C ARG A 149 -23.40 -5.41 -17.57
N GLY A 150 -22.25 -5.34 -18.24
CA GLY A 150 -21.90 -6.24 -19.33
C GLY A 150 -21.78 -7.72 -18.91
N LYS A 151 -21.42 -7.98 -17.65
CA LYS A 151 -21.34 -9.34 -17.08
C LYS A 151 -22.70 -9.94 -16.75
N ASN A 152 -23.62 -9.15 -16.20
CA ASN A 152 -24.96 -9.62 -15.82
C ASN A 152 -25.82 -10.05 -17.03
N SER A 153 -25.41 -9.70 -18.25
CA SER A 153 -26.07 -10.15 -19.49
C SER A 153 -25.64 -11.55 -19.97
N GLY A 154 -24.63 -12.17 -19.34
CA GLY A 154 -24.18 -13.54 -19.65
C GLY A 154 -24.48 -14.49 -18.50
N CYS A 155 -25.59 -15.21 -18.56
CA CYS A 155 -25.92 -16.27 -17.60
C CYS A 155 -24.81 -17.34 -17.56
N GLN A 156 -24.20 -17.58 -16.39
CA GLN A 156 -23.62 -18.89 -16.09
C GLN A 156 -23.90 -19.28 -14.63
N ASP A 157 -24.91 -20.13 -14.50
CA ASP A 157 -25.05 -21.13 -13.44
C ASP A 157 -23.81 -22.03 -13.47
N GLY A 158 -22.85 -21.76 -12.59
CA GLY A 158 -21.66 -22.56 -12.40
C GLY A 158 -21.12 -22.28 -11.01
N GLN A 159 -20.76 -23.32 -10.26
CA GLN A 159 -20.10 -23.17 -8.96
C GLN A 159 -18.98 -22.14 -9.08
N GLU A 160 -18.97 -21.14 -8.18
CA GLU A 160 -17.92 -20.12 -8.14
C GLU A 160 -16.56 -20.80 -8.10
N LYS A 161 -15.85 -20.77 -9.23
CA LYS A 161 -14.50 -21.28 -9.31
C LYS A 161 -13.66 -20.44 -8.37
N THR A 162 -12.93 -21.11 -7.47
CA THR A 162 -11.95 -20.47 -6.60
C THR A 162 -10.62 -21.19 -6.73
N PHE A 163 -9.54 -20.43 -6.86
CA PHE A 163 -8.18 -20.98 -6.79
C PHE A 163 -7.64 -20.99 -5.36
N LYS A 164 -8.28 -20.27 -4.45
CA LYS A 164 -7.78 -20.09 -3.09
C LYS A 164 -8.78 -20.62 -2.06
N PRO A 165 -8.40 -21.58 -1.18
CA PRO A 165 -9.33 -22.15 -0.20
C PRO A 165 -9.86 -21.08 0.76
N HIS A 166 -11.11 -21.21 1.21
CA HIS A 166 -11.69 -20.27 2.17
C HIS A 166 -10.81 -20.17 3.44
N ARG A 167 -10.56 -18.93 3.89
CA ARG A 167 -9.80 -18.64 5.10
C ARG A 167 -10.49 -17.50 5.85
N PRO A 168 -10.67 -17.58 7.19
CA PRO A 168 -11.38 -16.56 7.95
C PRO A 168 -10.61 -15.24 8.08
N TYR A 169 -9.30 -15.26 7.78
CA TYR A 169 -8.41 -14.12 7.90
C TYR A 169 -8.32 -13.26 6.64
N ARG A 170 -9.12 -13.52 5.59
CA ARG A 170 -9.07 -12.72 4.36
C ARG A 170 -10.45 -12.53 3.73
N LYS A 171 -10.59 -11.41 3.03
CA LYS A 171 -11.68 -11.09 2.11
C LYS A 171 -11.14 -11.15 0.69
N ILE A 172 -11.91 -11.69 -0.26
CA ILE A 172 -11.58 -11.61 -1.69
C ILE A 172 -12.37 -10.45 -2.28
N TYR A 173 -11.68 -9.43 -2.78
CA TYR A 173 -12.31 -8.28 -3.40
C TYR A 173 -12.62 -8.56 -4.88
N LYS A 174 -13.75 -8.03 -5.35
CA LYS A 174 -14.20 -8.20 -6.73
C LYS A 174 -13.33 -7.39 -7.69
N HIS A 175 -12.94 -6.18 -7.28
CA HIS A 175 -12.03 -5.33 -8.05
C HIS A 175 -10.85 -4.88 -7.18
N VAL A 176 -9.77 -4.44 -7.83
CA VAL A 176 -8.68 -3.72 -7.16
C VAL A 176 -8.45 -2.40 -7.88
N ILE A 177 -8.23 -1.34 -7.13
CA ILE A 177 -7.85 -0.02 -7.64
C ILE A 177 -6.44 0.26 -7.15
N TYR A 178 -5.50 0.51 -8.05
CA TYR A 178 -4.15 0.96 -7.71
C TYR A 178 -3.99 2.43 -8.07
N CYS A 179 -3.58 3.23 -7.08
CA CYS A 179 -3.33 4.65 -7.27
C CYS A 179 -2.15 5.13 -6.41
N VAL A 180 -1.61 6.29 -6.77
CA VAL A 180 -0.59 7.02 -6.02
C VAL A 180 -1.24 8.35 -5.58
N PRO A 181 -1.82 8.42 -4.36
CA PRO A 181 -2.73 9.53 -4.02
C PRO A 181 -2.03 10.88 -3.86
N SER A 182 -0.75 10.88 -3.50
CA SER A 182 0.06 12.08 -3.29
C SER A 182 1.28 12.05 -4.17
N PHE A 183 1.55 13.15 -4.87
CA PHE A 183 2.68 13.28 -5.79
C PHE A 183 2.76 12.11 -6.79
N SER A 184 1.64 11.85 -7.47
CA SER A 184 1.44 10.70 -8.37
C SER A 184 2.62 10.52 -9.32
N ASN A 185 3.07 9.30 -9.52
CA ASN A 185 4.14 9.01 -10.48
C ASN A 185 3.51 8.54 -11.80
N PRO A 186 3.68 9.25 -12.93
CA PRO A 186 4.68 10.31 -13.18
C PRO A 186 4.21 11.78 -13.10
N SER A 187 2.92 12.07 -12.92
CA SER A 187 2.36 13.42 -13.13
C SER A 187 2.66 14.45 -12.04
N GLY A 188 2.97 14.01 -10.83
CA GLY A 188 3.13 14.84 -9.63
C GLY A 188 1.80 15.26 -8.99
N THR A 189 0.65 14.84 -9.53
CA THR A 189 -0.66 15.28 -9.03
C THR A 189 -0.96 14.73 -7.63
N THR A 190 -1.70 15.49 -6.82
CA THR A 190 -2.14 15.07 -5.49
C THR A 190 -3.65 15.16 -5.37
N MET A 191 -4.28 14.06 -4.94
CA MET A 191 -5.71 13.98 -4.73
C MET A 191 -6.17 14.88 -3.59
N SER A 192 -7.19 15.70 -3.86
CA SER A 192 -7.89 16.49 -2.85
C SER A 192 -8.63 15.57 -1.86
N TYR A 193 -8.97 16.10 -0.68
CA TYR A 193 -9.72 15.35 0.33
C TYR A 193 -11.06 14.85 -0.23
N LEU A 194 -11.81 15.69 -0.95
CA LEU A 194 -13.09 15.32 -1.55
C LEU A 194 -12.92 14.23 -2.61
N ARG A 195 -11.86 14.28 -3.41
CA ARG A 195 -11.53 13.23 -4.38
C ARG A 195 -11.27 11.89 -3.68
N ARG A 196 -10.53 11.91 -2.57
CA ARG A 196 -10.25 10.72 -1.75
C ARG A 196 -11.51 10.11 -1.15
N GLU A 197 -12.42 10.93 -0.61
CA GLU A 197 -13.71 10.46 -0.12
C GLU A 197 -14.56 9.84 -1.23
N ALA A 198 -14.65 10.49 -2.39
CA ALA A 198 -15.39 9.96 -3.53
C ALA A 198 -14.84 8.60 -3.98
N LEU A 199 -13.51 8.46 -4.07
CA LEU A 199 -12.86 7.20 -4.44
C LEU A 199 -13.22 6.06 -3.47
N ILE A 200 -13.23 6.33 -2.15
CA ILE A 200 -13.60 5.35 -1.14
C ILE A 200 -15.06 4.90 -1.30
N ARG A 201 -15.98 5.84 -1.55
CA ARG A 201 -17.41 5.52 -1.77
C ARG A 201 -17.61 4.63 -2.99
N VAL A 202 -16.94 4.95 -4.11
CA VAL A 202 -16.96 4.10 -5.31
C VAL A 202 -16.37 2.72 -5.02
N ALA A 203 -15.26 2.64 -4.29
CA ALA A 203 -14.66 1.36 -3.94
C ALA A 203 -15.56 0.49 -3.06
N ARG A 204 -16.29 1.08 -2.10
CA ARG A 204 -17.29 0.35 -1.29
C ARG A 204 -18.43 -0.18 -2.14
N LYS A 205 -19.06 0.70 -2.95
CA LYS A 205 -20.17 0.38 -3.86
C LYS A 205 -19.88 -0.86 -4.73
N HIS A 206 -18.65 -0.99 -5.22
CA HIS A 206 -18.25 -2.06 -6.14
C HIS A 206 -17.47 -3.21 -5.49
N ASN A 207 -17.34 -3.27 -4.16
CA ASN A 207 -16.48 -4.26 -3.47
C ASN A 207 -15.04 -4.27 -4.04
N ALA A 208 -14.45 -3.09 -4.17
CA ALA A 208 -13.08 -2.89 -4.64
C ALA A 208 -12.11 -2.62 -3.48
N LEU A 209 -10.91 -3.19 -3.57
CA LEU A 209 -9.79 -2.83 -2.69
C LEU A 209 -8.97 -1.71 -3.34
N ILE A 210 -8.80 -0.59 -2.64
CA ILE A 210 -7.85 0.44 -3.00
C ILE A 210 -6.49 0.10 -2.39
N VAL A 211 -5.48 -0.08 -3.25
CA VAL A 211 -4.07 -0.14 -2.87
C VAL A 211 -3.47 1.24 -3.14
N ALA A 212 -3.31 2.02 -2.08
CA ALA A 212 -2.75 3.37 -2.12
C ALA A 212 -1.22 3.31 -1.95
N ASP A 213 -0.46 3.66 -2.98
CA ASP A 213 1.00 3.73 -2.93
C ASP A 213 1.45 5.07 -2.34
N ASP A 214 1.66 5.11 -1.02
CA ASP A 214 1.91 6.33 -0.24
C ASP A 214 3.42 6.61 -0.05
N VAL A 215 4.26 6.13 -0.98
CA VAL A 215 5.73 6.20 -0.86
C VAL A 215 6.32 7.62 -0.99
N TYR A 216 5.54 8.59 -1.45
CA TYR A 216 6.01 9.98 -1.69
C TYR A 216 5.49 11.00 -0.68
N ASP A 217 4.60 10.63 0.24
CA ASP A 217 3.91 11.57 1.15
C ASP A 217 4.87 12.48 1.92
N PHE A 218 6.02 11.96 2.33
CA PHE A 218 7.03 12.69 3.13
C PHE A 218 8.03 13.49 2.30
N LEU A 219 7.86 13.55 0.97
CA LEU A 219 8.73 14.32 0.08
C LEU A 219 8.18 15.72 -0.23
N SER A 220 7.16 16.17 0.49
CA SER A 220 6.65 17.53 0.40
C SER A 220 7.74 18.51 0.82
N TRP A 221 8.30 19.23 -0.15
CA TRP A 221 9.15 20.39 0.12
C TRP A 221 8.21 21.52 0.46
N GLY A 222 8.39 22.13 1.64
CA GLY A 222 7.56 23.19 2.19
C GLY A 222 7.51 24.50 1.40
N ALA A 223 7.58 24.46 0.07
CA ALA A 223 6.96 25.46 -0.78
C ALA A 223 5.50 25.52 -0.35
N THR A 224 5.23 26.52 0.49
CA THR A 224 3.90 26.98 0.84
C THR A 224 3.13 27.19 -0.45
N HIS A 225 2.42 26.16 -0.90
CA HIS A 225 1.26 26.40 -1.73
C HIS A 225 0.44 27.40 -0.90
N PRO A 226 0.04 28.56 -1.43
CA PRO A 226 -0.61 29.60 -0.62
C PRO A 226 -1.90 29.13 0.08
N ALA A 227 -2.39 27.93 -0.26
CA ALA A 227 -3.52 27.25 0.38
C ALA A 227 -3.14 26.24 1.48
N ASN A 228 -1.86 25.90 1.68
CA ASN A 228 -1.44 24.88 2.65
C ASN A 228 -0.97 25.54 3.95
N THR A 229 -1.93 25.92 4.79
CA THR A 229 -1.72 26.44 6.16
C THR A 229 -1.61 25.33 7.20
N ALA A 230 -1.73 24.07 6.80
CA ALA A 230 -1.72 22.93 7.70
C ALA A 230 -0.28 22.56 8.13
N SER A 231 -0.09 22.39 9.44
CA SER A 231 1.15 21.85 10.04
C SER A 231 1.34 20.35 9.82
N HIS A 232 0.40 19.68 9.15
CA HIS A 232 0.32 18.22 8.99
C HIS A 232 0.15 17.85 7.52
N LEU A 233 0.53 16.61 7.18
CA LEU A 233 0.32 16.05 5.85
C LEU A 233 -1.18 15.90 5.55
N GLN A 234 -1.52 15.88 4.25
CA GLN A 234 -2.89 15.62 3.80
C GLN A 234 -3.38 14.24 4.31
N PRO A 235 -4.64 14.09 4.75
CA PRO A 235 -5.18 12.81 5.19
C PRO A 235 -5.08 11.73 4.10
N ARG A 236 -4.62 10.54 4.46
CA ARG A 236 -4.52 9.40 3.53
C ARG A 236 -5.86 8.73 3.31
N LEU A 237 -6.00 8.01 2.20
CA LEU A 237 -7.19 7.20 1.91
C LEU A 237 -7.48 6.21 3.06
N VAL A 238 -6.45 5.60 3.66
CA VAL A 238 -6.63 4.65 4.77
C VAL A 238 -7.14 5.33 6.05
N ASP A 239 -6.83 6.63 6.24
CA ASP A 239 -7.30 7.40 7.38
C ASP A 239 -8.75 7.85 7.17
N ILE A 240 -9.09 8.26 5.94
CA ILE A 240 -10.44 8.68 5.54
C ILE A 240 -11.42 7.49 5.55
N ASP A 241 -11.01 6.31 5.05
CA ASP A 241 -11.85 5.09 5.03
C ASP A 241 -12.33 4.69 6.44
N ARG A 242 -11.59 5.09 7.48
CA ARG A 242 -11.96 4.79 8.87
C ARG A 242 -13.08 5.64 9.43
N VAL A 243 -13.38 6.78 8.82
CA VAL A 243 -14.31 7.76 9.38
C VAL A 243 -15.41 8.19 8.42
N VAL A 244 -15.15 8.14 7.11
CA VAL A 244 -16.13 8.53 6.09
C VAL A 244 -17.35 7.62 6.18
N ASP A 245 -18.52 8.24 6.21
CA ASP A 245 -19.83 7.60 6.30
C ASP A 245 -19.96 6.60 7.47
N GLY A 246 -19.29 6.87 8.59
CA GLY A 246 -19.33 6.03 9.81
C GLY A 246 -18.22 4.97 9.88
N GLY A 247 -17.34 4.91 8.89
CA GLY A 247 -16.22 3.97 8.80
C GLY A 247 -16.48 2.78 7.88
N PRO A 248 -15.63 1.73 7.95
CA PRO A 248 -15.71 0.59 7.06
C PRO A 248 -17.01 -0.22 7.23
N GLU A 249 -17.58 -0.69 6.11
CA GLU A 249 -18.78 -1.54 6.11
C GLU A 249 -18.52 -2.95 6.67
N ASP A 250 -17.26 -3.39 6.64
CA ASP A 250 -16.81 -4.64 7.22
C ASP A 250 -15.46 -4.48 7.94
N ARG A 251 -15.02 -5.55 8.61
CA ARG A 251 -13.80 -5.54 9.43
C ARG A 251 -12.49 -5.38 8.64
N PHE A 252 -12.49 -5.62 7.33
CA PHE A 252 -11.32 -5.52 6.46
C PHE A 252 -11.18 -4.13 5.82
N GLY A 253 -12.30 -3.41 5.63
CA GLY A 253 -12.34 -2.11 4.95
C GLY A 253 -12.03 -2.19 3.46
N ASN A 254 -11.78 -1.06 2.84
CA ASN A 254 -11.58 -0.98 1.38
C ASN A 254 -10.27 -0.29 0.99
N VAL A 255 -9.43 0.11 1.96
CA VAL A 255 -8.15 0.76 1.68
C VAL A 255 -7.00 0.09 2.43
N VAL A 256 -5.91 -0.15 1.72
CA VAL A 256 -4.59 -0.40 2.30
C VAL A 256 -3.60 0.67 1.83
N SER A 257 -2.89 1.28 2.79
CA SER A 257 -1.76 2.15 2.53
C SER A 257 -0.49 1.31 2.37
N ASN A 258 0.25 1.55 1.30
CA ASN A 258 1.47 0.85 0.92
C ASN A 258 2.67 1.81 1.02
N GLY A 259 3.42 1.70 2.13
CA GLY A 259 4.55 2.58 2.43
C GLY A 259 5.91 1.91 2.21
N SER A 260 6.95 2.72 2.04
CA SER A 260 8.33 2.22 1.93
C SER A 260 9.37 3.21 2.45
N PHE A 261 10.42 2.69 3.07
CA PHE A 261 11.62 3.47 3.40
C PHE A 261 12.54 3.72 2.20
N SER A 262 12.19 3.22 1.02
CA SER A 262 13.02 3.36 -0.19
C SER A 262 13.28 4.81 -0.58
N LYS A 263 12.31 5.70 -0.30
CA LYS A 263 12.41 7.14 -0.60
C LYS A 263 12.76 8.00 0.62
N LEU A 264 12.92 7.37 1.80
CA LEU A 264 13.16 8.06 3.07
C LEU A 264 14.53 7.77 3.67
N ILE A 265 15.03 6.54 3.48
CA ILE A 265 16.31 6.07 4.02
C ILE A 265 17.20 5.62 2.87
N GLY A 266 16.69 4.68 2.06
CA GLY A 266 17.42 4.14 0.92
C GLY A 266 16.78 2.86 0.37
N PRO A 267 16.72 2.69 -0.96
CA PRO A 267 16.03 1.54 -1.58
C PRO A 267 16.72 0.20 -1.29
N GLY A 268 18.02 0.20 -1.02
CA GLY A 268 18.81 -0.99 -0.71
C GLY A 268 18.44 -1.67 0.61
N CYS A 269 17.75 -0.97 1.52
CA CYS A 269 17.31 -1.55 2.79
C CYS A 269 16.22 -2.60 2.61
N ARG A 270 15.42 -2.51 1.53
CA ARG A 270 14.30 -3.43 1.26
C ARG A 270 13.31 -3.54 2.43
N VAL A 271 12.98 -2.41 3.06
CA VAL A 271 11.99 -2.34 4.15
C VAL A 271 10.88 -1.36 3.81
N GLY A 272 9.66 -1.71 4.16
CA GLY A 272 8.47 -0.86 4.09
C GLY A 272 7.46 -1.27 5.15
N TRP A 273 6.25 -0.76 4.99
CA TRP A 273 5.14 -1.10 5.85
C TRP A 273 3.82 -1.09 5.06
N ALA A 274 2.87 -1.88 5.53
CA ALA A 274 1.47 -1.77 5.15
C ALA A 274 0.69 -1.17 6.32
N GLU A 275 -0.29 -0.32 6.03
CA GLU A 275 -1.30 0.10 7.00
C GLU A 275 -2.72 -0.20 6.50
N GLY A 276 -3.55 -0.76 7.39
CA GLY A 276 -4.94 -1.09 7.09
C GLY A 276 -5.77 -1.22 8.37
N THR A 277 -6.92 -1.89 8.29
CA THR A 277 -7.63 -2.33 9.50
C THR A 277 -6.83 -3.45 10.19
N LYS A 278 -7.12 -3.69 11.47
CA LYS A 278 -6.49 -4.78 12.24
C LYS A 278 -6.63 -6.14 11.54
N ASP A 279 -7.82 -6.43 11.02
CA ASP A 279 -8.11 -7.72 10.39
C ASP A 279 -7.51 -7.82 8.98
N PHE A 280 -7.45 -6.72 8.23
CA PHE A 280 -6.70 -6.68 6.98
C PHE A 280 -5.21 -6.96 7.23
N ILE A 281 -4.63 -6.30 8.21
CA ILE A 281 -3.21 -6.48 8.55
C ILE A 281 -2.94 -7.90 9.03
N TYR A 282 -3.79 -8.47 9.89
CA TYR A 282 -3.68 -9.87 10.29
C TYR A 282 -3.77 -10.85 9.10
N GLY A 283 -4.64 -10.56 8.13
CA GLY A 283 -4.72 -11.34 6.90
C GLY A 283 -3.44 -11.26 6.07
N LEU A 284 -2.92 -10.06 5.87
CA LEU A 284 -1.70 -9.80 5.11
C LEU A 284 -0.49 -10.52 5.70
N THR A 285 -0.38 -10.56 7.03
CA THR A 285 0.75 -11.19 7.71
C THR A 285 0.86 -12.69 7.41
N GLN A 286 -0.25 -13.35 7.03
CA GLN A 286 -0.23 -14.78 6.67
C GLN A 286 0.56 -15.09 5.40
N ALA A 287 0.80 -14.08 4.54
CA ALA A 287 1.69 -14.22 3.37
C ALA A 287 3.14 -13.79 3.67
N LEU A 288 3.35 -13.03 4.74
CA LEU A 288 4.64 -12.52 5.17
C LEU A 288 5.26 -13.34 6.31
N SER A 289 4.56 -14.39 6.77
CA SER A 289 4.93 -15.17 7.93
C SER A 289 6.35 -15.74 7.83
N ALA A 290 7.16 -15.45 8.84
CA ALA A 290 8.49 -16.05 9.03
C ALA A 290 8.45 -17.31 9.92
N HIS A 291 7.25 -17.86 10.16
CA HIS A 291 7.01 -18.91 11.15
C HIS A 291 7.88 -20.17 10.98
N SER A 292 8.54 -20.55 12.08
CA SER A 292 8.89 -21.93 12.44
C SER A 292 7.74 -22.60 13.20
N ARG A 293 6.57 -22.78 12.57
CA ARG A 293 5.57 -23.71 13.16
C ARG A 293 6.05 -25.14 12.91
N PHE A 294 6.90 -25.65 13.79
CA PHE A 294 7.04 -27.10 14.00
C PHE A 294 5.70 -27.62 14.57
N ARG A 295 4.68 -27.74 13.72
CA ARG A 295 3.73 -28.83 13.92
C ARG A 295 4.53 -30.08 13.58
N MET A 296 4.99 -30.81 14.60
CA MET A 296 5.33 -32.21 14.40
C MET A 296 4.14 -32.83 13.68
N LEU A 297 4.32 -33.16 12.40
CA LEU A 297 3.50 -34.16 11.75
C LEU A 297 3.72 -35.41 12.59
N LYS A 298 2.84 -35.66 13.56
CA LYS A 298 2.66 -37.01 14.08
C LYS A 298 2.11 -37.80 12.90
N VAL A 299 3.01 -38.37 12.13
CA VAL A 299 2.72 -39.50 11.27
C VAL A 299 2.45 -40.65 12.25
N SER A 300 1.17 -40.90 12.50
CA SER A 300 0.69 -42.15 13.09
C SER A 300 0.10 -43.00 11.97
#